data_AF-A0A950Q1K6-F1
#
_entry.id   AF-A0A950Q1K6-F1
#
_cell.length_a   1.000
_cell.length_b   1.000
_cell.length_c   1.000
_cell.angle_alpha   90.00
_cell.angle_beta   90.00
_cell.angle_gamma   90.00
#
_symmetry.space_group_name_H-M   'P 1'
#
loop_
_entity.id
_entity.type
_entity.pdbx_description
1 polymer ?
#
loop_
_entity_poly.entity_id
_entity_poly.type
_entity_poly.pdbx_seq_one_letter_code
_entity_poly.pdbx_strand_id
1 'polypeptide(L)'
;MPAKKKPADDTALKAKLLNAALKHVVFDGFTDKALTRAMQEVGADKDAVARLFPQGPLSLVEAFSDSADATMEAHLAAMDLKAMKIRARISAAVMARIEALRPHKDAARRAAAFLTLPPHAALGATLLYR
;
A
#
# COMPACT_ATOMS: atom_id res chain seq x y z
N MET A 1 -8.34 14.24 -28.15
CA MET A 1 -7.77 14.22 -26.78
C MET A 1 -8.65 13.29 -25.95
N PRO A 2 -8.25 12.07 -25.59
CA PRO A 2 -9.15 11.18 -24.87
C PRO A 2 -9.29 11.63 -23.40
N ALA A 3 -10.54 11.54 -22.93
CA ALA A 3 -11.12 12.15 -21.74
C ALA A 3 -10.36 11.96 -20.42
N LYS A 4 -10.34 13.01 -19.59
CA LYS A 4 -10.07 12.93 -18.14
C LYS A 4 -11.08 11.96 -17.50
N LYS A 5 -10.66 10.73 -17.23
CA LYS A 5 -11.46 9.77 -16.45
C LYS A 5 -11.48 10.20 -14.97
N LYS A 6 -12.64 9.99 -14.35
CA LYS A 6 -13.10 10.53 -13.05
C LYS A 6 -12.24 10.00 -11.88
N PRO A 7 -12.05 10.76 -10.77
CA PRO A 7 -11.24 10.34 -9.61
C PRO A 7 -11.67 9.00 -8.98
N ALA A 8 -12.96 8.66 -9.07
CA ALA A 8 -13.47 7.37 -8.58
C ALA A 8 -12.95 6.14 -9.38
N ASP A 9 -12.62 6.32 -10.67
CA ASP A 9 -12.06 5.24 -11.50
C ASP A 9 -10.57 5.04 -11.19
N ASP A 10 -9.85 6.14 -10.93
CA ASP A 10 -8.42 6.12 -10.60
C ASP A 10 -8.14 5.46 -9.24
N THR A 11 -8.96 5.71 -8.22
CA THR A 11 -8.82 5.01 -6.92
C THR A 11 -9.03 3.50 -7.07
N ALA A 12 -10.07 3.09 -7.80
CA ALA A 12 -10.35 1.68 -8.06
C ALA A 12 -9.25 1.02 -8.90
N LEU A 13 -8.73 1.72 -9.91
CA LEU A 13 -7.62 1.25 -10.74
C LEU A 13 -6.32 1.13 -9.94
N LYS A 14 -6.01 2.10 -9.08
CA LYS A 14 -4.83 2.07 -8.20
C LYS A 14 -4.88 0.87 -7.26
N ALA A 15 -6.05 0.59 -6.65
CA ALA A 15 -6.24 -0.58 -5.81
C ALA A 15 -6.08 -1.90 -6.59
N LYS A 16 -6.64 -1.99 -7.81
CA LYS A 16 -6.46 -3.16 -8.69
C LYS A 16 -4.99 -3.40 -9.04
N LEU A 17 -4.27 -2.33 -9.43
CA LEU A 17 -2.85 -2.39 -9.75
C LEU A 17 -2.00 -2.77 -8.55
N LEU A 18 -2.28 -2.20 -7.37
CA LEU A 18 -1.61 -2.57 -6.12
C LEU A 18 -1.79 -4.07 -5.83
N ASN A 19 -3.03 -4.56 -5.84
CA ASN A 19 -3.32 -5.97 -5.55
C ASN A 19 -2.66 -6.93 -6.55
N ALA A 20 -2.60 -6.58 -7.83
CA ALA A 20 -1.87 -7.35 -8.83
C ALA A 20 -0.36 -7.29 -8.58
N ALA A 21 0.20 -6.10 -8.33
CA ALA A 21 1.63 -5.91 -8.07
C ALA A 21 2.11 -6.69 -6.84
N LEU A 22 1.33 -6.73 -5.76
CA LEU A 22 1.70 -7.45 -4.53
C LEU A 22 1.93 -8.94 -4.76
N LYS A 23 1.29 -9.56 -5.75
CA LYS A 23 1.55 -10.97 -6.15
C LYS A 23 2.94 -11.14 -6.75
N HIS A 24 3.41 -10.14 -7.50
CA HIS A 24 4.72 -10.15 -8.15
C HIS A 24 5.84 -9.70 -7.21
N VAL A 25 5.55 -8.78 -6.28
CA VAL A 25 6.49 -8.24 -5.28
C VAL A 25 7.12 -9.33 -4.41
N VAL A 26 6.40 -10.42 -4.13
CA VAL A 26 6.94 -11.55 -3.36
C VAL A 26 8.26 -12.07 -3.96
N PHE A 27 8.34 -12.11 -5.29
CA PHE A 27 9.48 -12.63 -6.04
C PHE A 27 10.39 -11.51 -6.57
N ASP A 28 9.81 -10.51 -7.23
CA ASP A 28 10.55 -9.45 -7.94
C ASP A 28 10.87 -8.25 -7.03
N GLY A 29 10.36 -8.22 -5.79
CA GLY A 29 10.48 -7.07 -4.89
C GLY A 29 9.67 -5.85 -5.35
N PHE A 30 9.83 -4.73 -4.63
CA PHE A 30 9.29 -3.43 -5.06
C PHE A 30 10.17 -2.89 -6.19
N THR A 31 9.81 -3.22 -7.43
CA THR A 31 10.57 -2.86 -8.65
C THR A 31 9.64 -2.44 -9.78
N ASP A 32 10.17 -1.73 -10.77
CA ASP A 32 9.42 -1.37 -11.98
C ASP A 32 8.93 -2.60 -12.74
N LYS A 33 9.64 -3.72 -12.61
CA LYS A 33 9.25 -5.01 -13.16
C LYS A 33 7.94 -5.52 -12.54
N ALA A 34 7.79 -5.44 -11.21
CA ALA A 34 6.56 -5.82 -10.54
C ALA A 34 5.37 -4.93 -10.97
N LEU A 35 5.58 -3.62 -11.11
CA LEU A 35 4.58 -2.69 -11.65
C LEU A 35 4.21 -3.00 -13.10
N THR A 36 5.19 -3.29 -13.94
CA THR A 36 4.97 -3.61 -15.36
C THR A 36 4.16 -4.90 -15.51
N ARG A 37 4.44 -5.93 -14.71
CA ARG A 37 3.63 -7.16 -14.70
C ARG A 37 2.20 -6.90 -14.24
N ALA A 38 2.03 -6.11 -13.19
CA ALA A 38 0.70 -5.73 -12.69
C ALA A 38 -0.10 -4.95 -13.74
N MET A 39 0.55 -4.03 -14.45
CA MET A 39 -0.03 -3.29 -15.56
C MET A 39 -0.56 -4.23 -16.66
N GLN A 40 0.25 -5.21 -17.06
CA GLN A 40 -0.11 -6.21 -18.07
C GLN A 40 -1.29 -7.09 -17.61
N GLU A 41 -1.28 -7.53 -16.35
CA GLU A 41 -2.35 -8.35 -15.76
C GLU A 41 -3.69 -7.59 -15.67
N VAL A 42 -3.65 -6.31 -15.30
CA VAL A 42 -4.84 -5.46 -15.15
C VAL A 42 -5.32 -4.90 -16.50
N GLY A 43 -4.48 -4.92 -17.53
CA GLY A 43 -4.76 -4.27 -18.81
C GLY A 43 -4.78 -2.74 -18.71
N ALA A 44 -3.97 -2.19 -17.80
CA ALA A 44 -3.88 -0.74 -17.60
C ALA A 44 -2.93 -0.10 -18.63
N ASP A 45 -3.22 1.13 -19.01
CA ASP A 45 -2.35 1.92 -19.87
C ASP A 45 -1.11 2.45 -19.13
N LYS A 46 0.01 2.59 -19.83
CA LYS A 46 1.28 3.06 -19.26
C LYS A 46 1.16 4.46 -18.66
N ASP A 47 0.42 5.35 -19.32
CA ASP A 47 0.19 6.71 -18.83
C ASP A 47 -0.66 6.71 -17.55
N ALA A 48 -1.57 5.75 -17.40
CA ALA A 48 -2.32 5.57 -16.16
C ALA A 48 -1.41 5.09 -15.02
N VAL A 49 -0.51 4.14 -15.27
CA VAL A 49 0.45 3.67 -14.26
C VAL A 49 1.40 4.79 -13.84
N ALA A 50 1.95 5.55 -14.79
CA ALA A 50 2.83 6.68 -14.51
C ALA A 50 2.12 7.77 -13.68
N ARG A 51 0.83 8.00 -13.94
CA ARG A 51 0.01 8.93 -13.14
C ARG A 51 -0.24 8.42 -11.71
N LEU A 52 -0.56 7.13 -11.56
CA LEU A 52 -0.96 6.53 -10.27
C LEU A 52 0.24 6.18 -9.37
N PHE A 53 1.38 5.89 -9.97
CA PHE A 53 2.65 5.53 -9.32
C PHE A 53 3.80 6.39 -9.87
N PRO A 54 3.80 7.72 -9.64
CA PRO A 54 4.73 8.66 -10.26
C PRO A 54 6.20 8.42 -9.88
N GLN A 55 6.47 7.79 -8.74
CA GLN A 55 7.81 7.41 -8.29
C GLN A 55 8.04 5.90 -8.41
N GLY A 56 7.26 5.23 -9.26
CA GLY A 56 7.35 3.80 -9.52
C GLY A 56 7.28 2.98 -8.23
N PRO A 57 8.32 2.19 -7.90
CA PRO A 57 8.35 1.34 -6.70
C PRO A 57 8.10 2.07 -5.38
N LEU A 58 8.53 3.34 -5.27
CA LEU A 58 8.32 4.15 -4.08
C LEU A 58 6.84 4.46 -3.88
N SER A 59 6.16 4.88 -4.94
CA SER A 59 4.71 5.10 -4.90
C SER A 59 3.95 3.79 -4.68
N LEU A 60 4.50 2.64 -5.10
CA LEU A 60 3.89 1.34 -4.86
C LEU A 60 3.96 0.93 -3.38
N VAL A 61 5.13 1.08 -2.73
CA VAL A 61 5.25 0.75 -1.30
C VAL A 61 4.47 1.73 -0.43
N GLU A 62 4.41 3.00 -0.82
CA GLU A 62 3.53 4.00 -0.19
C GLU A 62 2.06 3.58 -0.30
N ALA A 63 1.59 3.24 -1.50
CA ALA A 63 0.22 2.78 -1.71
C ALA A 63 -0.10 1.51 -0.90
N PHE A 64 0.87 0.61 -0.74
CA PHE A 64 0.71 -0.56 0.11
C PHE A 64 0.57 -0.18 1.59
N SER A 65 1.39 0.74 2.09
CA SER A 65 1.25 1.26 3.46
C SER A 65 -0.11 1.89 3.67
N ASP A 66 -0.50 2.82 2.80
CA ASP A 66 -1.78 3.53 2.86
C ASP A 66 -2.98 2.55 2.88
N SER A 67 -2.92 1.47 2.09
CA SER A 67 -3.98 0.45 2.07
C SER A 67 -4.10 -0.30 3.41
N ALA A 68 -2.99 -0.53 4.09
CA ALA A 68 -2.96 -1.21 5.37
C ALA A 68 -3.36 -0.27 6.51
N ASP A 69 -3.04 1.02 6.42
CA ASP A 69 -3.56 2.07 7.31
C ASP A 69 -5.09 2.19 7.20
N ALA A 70 -5.62 2.27 5.97
CA ALA A 70 -7.07 2.30 5.74
C ALA A 70 -7.78 1.05 6.29
N THR A 71 -7.15 -0.13 6.16
CA THR A 71 -7.69 -1.39 6.72
C THR A 71 -7.65 -1.39 8.25
N MET A 72 -6.58 -0.88 8.86
CA MET A 72 -6.48 -0.70 10.30
C MET A 72 -7.58 0.24 10.81
N GLU A 73 -7.75 1.41 10.18
CA GLU A 73 -8.76 2.39 10.55
C GLU A 73 -10.18 1.82 10.47
N ALA A 74 -10.50 1.08 9.40
CA ALA A 74 -11.78 0.42 9.25
C ALA A 74 -12.04 -0.60 10.38
N HIS A 75 -11.01 -1.38 10.76
CA HIS A 75 -11.12 -2.33 11.86
C HIS A 75 -11.30 -1.64 13.22
N LEU A 76 -10.58 -0.54 13.45
CA LEU A 76 -10.68 0.26 14.68
C LEU A 76 -12.02 0.98 14.80
N ALA A 77 -12.59 1.47 13.70
CA ALA A 77 -13.90 2.10 13.67
C ALA A 77 -15.04 1.14 14.08
N ALA A 78 -14.84 -0.17 13.91
CA ALA A 78 -15.79 -1.19 14.33
C ALA A 78 -15.67 -1.55 15.83
N MET A 79 -14.67 -1.03 16.55
CA MET A 79 -14.46 -1.27 17.98
C MET A 79 -15.01 -0.13 18.84
N ASP A 80 -15.49 -0.45 20.04
CA ASP A 80 -15.75 0.58 21.07
C ASP A 80 -14.45 1.01 21.76
N LEU A 81 -13.67 1.83 21.05
CA LEU A 81 -12.42 2.36 21.57
C LEU A 81 -12.63 3.28 22.77
N LYS A 82 -13.80 3.91 22.93
CA LYS A 82 -14.04 4.86 24.05
C LYS A 82 -14.19 4.12 25.38
N ALA A 83 -14.73 2.91 25.36
CA ALA A 83 -14.82 2.05 26.55
C ALA A 83 -13.47 1.43 26.97
N MET A 84 -12.44 1.49 26.13
CA MET A 84 -11.14 0.88 26.39
C MET A 84 -10.19 1.80 27.19
N LYS A 85 -9.41 1.21 28.11
CA LYS A 85 -8.24 1.87 28.71
C LYS A 85 -7.22 2.25 27.64
N ILE A 86 -6.50 3.37 27.84
CA ILE A 86 -5.52 3.89 26.86
C ILE A 86 -4.56 2.81 26.35
N ARG A 87 -3.97 2.01 27.26
CA ARG A 87 -3.06 0.92 26.87
C ARG A 87 -3.71 -0.10 25.93
N ALA A 88 -4.97 -0.44 26.16
CA ALA A 88 -5.70 -1.42 25.37
C ALA A 88 -6.03 -0.86 23.98
N ARG A 89 -6.34 0.44 23.89
CA ARG A 89 -6.52 1.15 22.62
C ARG A 89 -5.25 1.12 21.77
N ILE A 90 -4.10 1.41 22.38
CA ILE A 90 -2.81 1.38 21.71
C ILE A 90 -2.51 -0.05 21.22
N SER A 91 -2.65 -1.06 22.07
CA SER A 91 -2.45 -2.46 21.67
C SER A 91 -3.39 -2.88 20.54
N ALA A 92 -4.67 -2.50 20.60
CA ALA A 92 -5.65 -2.79 19.55
C ALA A 92 -5.26 -2.15 18.22
N ALA A 93 -4.83 -0.89 18.21
CA ALA A 93 -4.36 -0.19 17.02
C ALA A 93 -3.13 -0.85 16.38
N VAL A 94 -2.11 -1.12 17.19
CA VAL A 94 -0.89 -1.80 16.71
C VAL A 94 -1.23 -3.18 16.13
N MET A 95 -2.05 -3.97 16.83
CA MET A 95 -2.44 -5.29 16.35
C MET A 95 -3.30 -5.22 15.08
N ALA A 96 -4.24 -4.28 14.99
CA ALA A 96 -5.04 -4.08 13.79
C ALA A 96 -4.16 -3.74 12.58
N ARG A 97 -3.11 -2.94 12.76
CA ARG A 97 -2.17 -2.61 11.68
C ARG A 97 -1.31 -3.77 11.22
N ILE A 98 -0.84 -4.57 12.15
CA ILE A 98 -0.10 -5.80 11.85
C ILE A 98 -1.01 -6.80 11.14
N GLU A 99 -2.26 -6.91 11.58
CA GLU A 99 -3.26 -7.81 10.99
C GLU A 99 -3.61 -7.43 9.55
N ALA A 100 -3.71 -6.14 9.25
CA ALA A 100 -3.94 -5.62 7.89
C ALA A 100 -2.88 -6.10 6.88
N LEU A 101 -1.66 -6.42 7.34
CA LEU A 101 -0.59 -6.93 6.48
C LEU A 101 -0.67 -8.45 6.24
N ARG A 102 -1.49 -9.18 7.00
CA ARG A 102 -1.57 -10.65 6.97
C ARG A 102 -1.85 -11.22 5.56
N PRO A 103 -2.77 -10.66 4.74
CA PRO A 103 -3.01 -11.16 3.38
C PRO A 103 -1.79 -11.09 2.47
N HIS A 104 -0.85 -10.18 2.76
CA HIS A 104 0.33 -9.92 1.93
C HIS A 104 1.62 -9.97 2.77
N LYS A 105 1.73 -10.97 3.66
CA LYS A 105 2.82 -11.09 4.63
C LYS A 105 4.22 -11.04 4.00
N ASP A 106 4.41 -11.69 2.86
CA ASP A 106 5.71 -11.70 2.18
C ASP A 106 6.03 -10.35 1.52
N ALA A 107 5.02 -9.68 0.95
CA ALA A 107 5.19 -8.31 0.46
C ALA A 107 5.51 -7.35 1.61
N ALA A 108 4.91 -7.53 2.79
CA ALA A 108 5.25 -6.74 3.98
C ALA A 108 6.71 -6.91 4.42
N ARG A 109 7.25 -8.13 4.39
CA ARG A 109 8.68 -8.37 4.66
C ARG A 109 9.58 -7.68 3.63
N ARG A 110 9.20 -7.76 2.34
CA ARG A 110 9.93 -7.08 1.25
C ARG A 110 9.86 -5.55 1.40
N ALA A 111 8.72 -5.01 1.83
CA ALA A 111 8.54 -3.58 2.08
C ALA A 111 9.45 -3.10 3.22
N ALA A 112 9.50 -3.85 4.32
CA ALA A 112 10.40 -3.55 5.43
C ALA A 112 11.87 -3.51 4.97
N ALA A 113 12.33 -4.52 4.22
CA ALA A 113 13.69 -4.53 3.68
C ALA A 113 13.94 -3.35 2.72
N PHE A 114 13.01 -3.07 1.81
CA PHE A 114 13.10 -1.97 0.85
C PHE A 114 13.22 -0.61 1.54
N LEU A 115 12.39 -0.34 2.55
CA LEU A 115 12.38 0.95 3.27
C LEU A 115 13.60 1.17 4.17
N THR A 116 14.35 0.11 4.52
CA THR A 116 15.61 0.25 5.29
C THR A 116 16.81 0.66 4.44
N LEU A 117 16.70 0.59 3.10
CA LEU A 117 17.79 1.02 2.22
C LEU A 117 18.01 2.54 2.35
N PRO A 118 19.27 3.04 2.38
CA PRO A 118 19.53 4.47 2.58
C PRO A 118 18.76 5.41 1.64
N PRO A 119 18.59 5.11 0.34
CA PRO A 119 17.81 5.97 -0.56
C PRO A 119 16.30 6.03 -0.24
N HIS A 120 15.79 5.13 0.60
CA HIS A 120 14.36 4.97 0.89
C HIS A 120 14.03 5.27 2.37
N ALA A 121 15.05 5.47 3.21
CA ALA A 121 14.90 5.68 4.64
C ALA A 121 14.02 6.89 5.00
N ALA A 122 14.11 7.99 4.23
CA ALA A 122 13.28 9.18 4.45
C ALA A 122 11.78 8.88 4.21
N LEU A 123 11.46 8.11 3.17
CA LEU A 123 10.09 7.63 2.95
C LEU A 123 9.66 6.69 4.07
N GLY A 124 10.53 5.74 4.46
CA GLY A 124 10.27 4.83 5.57
C GLY A 124 9.93 5.56 6.87
N ALA A 125 10.65 6.61 7.22
CA ALA A 125 10.34 7.46 8.37
C ALA A 125 8.97 8.16 8.20
N THR A 126 8.70 8.76 7.05
CA THR A 126 7.44 9.48 6.77
C THR A 126 6.23 8.58 6.95
N LEU A 127 6.30 7.32 6.49
CA LEU A 127 5.19 6.36 6.57
C LEU A 127 4.85 5.91 8.01
N LEU A 128 5.68 6.22 9.02
CA LEU A 128 5.40 5.83 10.41
C LEU A 128 4.38 6.74 11.11
N TYR A 129 4.23 7.99 10.66
CA TYR A 129 3.48 9.04 11.37
C TYR A 129 2.59 9.89 10.46
N ARG A 130 2.29 9.36 9.27
CA ARG A 130 1.42 9.97 8.29
C ARG A 130 -0.03 10.06 8.77
#